data_AF-A0AAJ6F4X2-F1
#
_entry.id   AF-A0AAJ6F4X2-F1
#
_cell.length_a   1.000
_cell.length_b   1.000
_cell.length_c   1.000
_cell.angle_alpha   90.00
_cell.angle_beta   90.00
_cell.angle_gamma   90.00
#
_symmetry.space_group_name_H-M   'P 1'
#
loop_
_entity.id
_entity.type
_entity.pdbx_description
1 polymer ?
#
loop_
_entity_poly.entity_id
_entity_poly.type
_entity_poly.pdbx_seq_one_letter_code
_entity_poly.pdbx_strand_id
1 'polypeptide(L)'
;MHHSMIAGAGPLSRVLGPADWTHGIGRPVQNIAADPNPNLTVQLFRQPQGEWIGVRAEARWRPEAGHGVGSGVLLDVYGEIGRVLMSVILVPFPRTGPGSATN
;
A
#
# COMPACT_ATOMS: atom_id res chain seq x y z
N MET A 1 5.59 5.20 -27.15
CA MET A 1 6.72 5.16 -26.20
C MET A 1 6.33 4.25 -25.05
N HIS A 2 6.76 2.99 -25.06
CA HIS A 2 6.55 2.05 -23.94
C HIS A 2 7.92 1.49 -23.55
N HIS A 3 8.68 2.27 -22.78
CA HIS A 3 9.91 1.74 -22.18
C HIS A 3 9.53 1.02 -20.89
N SER A 4 9.84 -0.27 -20.81
CA SER A 4 9.61 -1.03 -19.58
C SER A 4 10.58 -0.55 -18.51
N MET A 5 10.06 0.14 -17.48
CA MET A 5 10.87 0.71 -16.39
C MET A 5 11.58 -0.33 -15.52
N ILE A 6 11.18 -1.60 -15.63
CA ILE A 6 11.64 -2.71 -14.79
C ILE A 6 12.19 -3.87 -15.62
N ALA A 7 12.56 -3.62 -16.88
CA ALA A 7 13.22 -4.62 -17.73
C ALA A 7 14.52 -5.10 -17.07
N GLY A 8 14.68 -6.42 -16.94
CA GLY A 8 15.86 -7.04 -16.34
C GLY A 8 15.94 -6.99 -14.81
N ALA A 9 14.99 -6.34 -14.12
CA ALA A 9 15.01 -6.23 -12.66
C ALA A 9 14.52 -7.51 -11.94
N GLY A 10 13.97 -8.46 -12.69
CA GLY A 10 13.45 -9.73 -12.19
C GLY A 10 11.94 -9.73 -11.90
N PRO A 11 11.35 -10.91 -11.68
CA PRO A 11 9.90 -11.06 -11.55
C PRO A 11 9.30 -10.35 -10.33
N LEU A 12 10.08 -10.17 -9.26
CA LEU A 12 9.62 -9.51 -8.03
C LEU A 12 9.39 -8.01 -8.21
N SER A 13 10.19 -7.32 -9.02
CA SER A 13 10.10 -5.86 -9.22
C SER A 13 8.74 -5.42 -9.76
N ARG A 14 8.06 -6.31 -10.48
CA ARG A 14 6.71 -6.09 -11.01
C ARG A 14 5.63 -6.11 -9.94
N VAL A 15 5.87 -6.85 -8.86
CA VAL A 15 4.92 -7.07 -7.77
C VAL A 15 5.07 -6.02 -6.67
N LEU A 16 6.31 -5.57 -6.41
CA LEU A 16 6.61 -4.70 -5.26
C LEU A 16 5.86 -3.36 -5.30
N GLY A 17 5.76 -2.71 -6.46
CA GLY A 17 5.02 -1.45 -6.58
C GLY A 17 3.53 -1.58 -6.23
N PRO A 18 2.78 -2.49 -6.89
CA PRO A 18 1.40 -2.78 -6.52
C PRO A 18 1.23 -3.23 -5.06
N ALA A 19 2.14 -4.08 -4.56
CA ALA A 19 2.11 -4.56 -3.19
C ALA A 19 2.28 -3.43 -2.17
N ASP A 20 3.23 -2.53 -2.38
CA ASP A 20 3.51 -1.36 -1.52
C ASP A 20 2.27 -0.47 -1.37
N TRP A 21 1.52 -0.28 -2.46
CA TRP A 21 0.35 0.60 -2.47
C TRP A 21 -0.93 0.00 -1.87
N THR A 22 -0.87 -1.24 -1.37
CA THR A 22 -2.06 -1.99 -0.92
C THR A 22 -2.85 -1.26 0.17
N HIS A 23 -2.18 -0.63 1.15
CA HIS A 23 -2.89 0.13 2.19
C HIS A 23 -3.65 1.33 1.63
N GLY A 24 -3.14 1.96 0.58
CA GLY A 24 -3.76 3.09 -0.10
C GLY A 24 -5.00 2.68 -0.90
N ILE A 25 -4.96 1.53 -1.57
CA ILE A 25 -6.10 0.97 -2.32
C ILE A 25 -7.26 0.63 -1.37
N GLY A 26 -6.96 -0.04 -0.25
CA GLY A 26 -7.95 -0.47 0.74
C GLY A 26 -8.34 0.59 1.76
N ARG A 27 -7.85 1.83 1.62
CA ARG A 27 -7.91 2.82 2.70
C ARG A 27 -9.36 3.20 3.06
N PRO A 28 -9.70 3.28 4.35
CA PRO A 28 -10.97 3.86 4.79
C PRO A 28 -10.96 5.39 4.64
N VAL A 29 -12.15 6.00 4.54
CA VAL A 29 -12.28 7.47 4.57
C VAL A 29 -12.00 7.95 6.00
N GLN A 30 -10.89 8.67 6.19
CA GLN A 30 -10.41 9.14 7.49
C GLN A 30 -9.69 10.49 7.36
N ASN A 31 -9.67 11.28 8.45
CA ASN A 31 -9.01 12.59 8.50
C ASN A 31 -7.56 12.51 9.00
N ILE A 32 -6.67 11.97 8.16
CA ILE A 32 -5.23 11.82 8.43
C ILE A 32 -4.40 12.52 7.35
N ALA A 33 -3.26 13.08 7.73
CA ALA A 33 -2.38 13.85 6.85
C ALA A 33 -1.41 12.95 6.05
N ALA A 34 -0.98 11.83 6.64
CA ALA A 34 -0.10 10.87 5.99
C ALA A 34 -0.24 9.46 6.59
N ASP A 35 0.10 8.46 5.78
CA ASP A 35 -0.02 7.04 6.10
C ASP A 35 1.22 6.20 5.68
N PRO A 36 2.46 6.53 6.14
CA PRO A 36 3.65 5.78 5.72
C PRO A 36 3.66 4.34 6.26
N ASN A 37 4.18 3.42 5.44
CA ASN A 37 4.40 2.02 5.78
C ASN A 37 5.87 1.77 6.20
N PRO A 38 6.17 1.58 7.50
CA PRO A 38 7.55 1.40 7.98
C PRO A 38 8.12 0.01 7.63
N ASN A 39 7.27 -0.92 7.20
CA ASN A 39 7.68 -2.25 6.75
C ASN A 39 6.77 -2.72 5.63
N LEU A 40 7.27 -3.69 4.86
CA LEU A 40 6.53 -4.37 3.82
C LEU A 40 6.95 -5.84 3.81
N THR A 41 5.98 -6.75 3.95
CA THR A 41 6.20 -8.18 3.81
C THR A 41 5.43 -8.69 2.61
N VAL A 42 6.14 -9.24 1.62
CA VAL A 42 5.56 -9.90 0.45
C VAL A 42 5.96 -11.36 0.46
N GLN A 43 4.98 -12.24 0.35
CA GLN A 43 5.20 -13.69 0.25
C GLN A 43 4.57 -14.17 -1.05
N LEU A 44 5.40 -14.72 -1.94
CA LEU A 44 4.95 -15.36 -3.17
C LEU A 44 5.15 -16.86 -3.08
N PHE A 45 4.14 -17.63 -3.46
CA PHE A 45 4.27 -19.09 -3.60
C PHE A 45 4.48 -19.52 -5.06
N ARG A 46 4.36 -18.59 -6.01
CA ARG A 46 4.73 -18.76 -7.42
C ARG A 46 5.09 -17.42 -8.06
N GLN A 47 5.79 -17.47 -9.20
CA GLN A 47 6.10 -16.26 -9.97
C GLN A 47 4.85 -15.70 -10.67
N PRO A 48 4.76 -14.37 -10.83
CA PRO A 48 3.70 -13.73 -11.62
C PRO A 48 3.84 -14.06 -13.11
N GLN A 49 2.71 -14.21 -13.80
CA GLN A 49 2.65 -14.39 -15.25
C GLN A 49 1.77 -13.33 -15.93
N GLY A 50 2.10 -13.00 -17.18
CA GLY A 50 1.42 -11.96 -17.94
C GLY A 50 1.78 -10.55 -17.46
N GLU A 51 1.14 -9.53 -18.05
CA GLU A 51 1.53 -8.13 -17.84
C GLU A 51 0.91 -7.48 -16.59
N TRP A 52 -0.21 -8.01 -16.10
CA TRP A 52 -1.01 -7.40 -15.05
C TRP A 52 -0.76 -8.01 -13.67
N ILE A 53 -0.62 -7.14 -12.67
CA ILE A 53 -0.65 -7.51 -11.25
C ILE A 53 -1.91 -6.91 -10.64
N GLY A 54 -2.75 -7.78 -10.08
CA GLY A 54 -3.94 -7.39 -9.33
C GLY A 54 -3.67 -7.40 -7.83
N VAL A 55 -4.40 -6.55 -7.10
CA VAL A 55 -4.39 -6.51 -5.64
C VAL A 55 -5.83 -6.50 -5.14
N ARG A 56 -6.19 -7.49 -4.33
CA ARG A 56 -7.41 -7.43 -3.52
C ARG A 56 -7.02 -6.93 -2.14
N ALA A 57 -7.15 -5.62 -1.95
CA ALA A 57 -6.65 -4.90 -0.80
C ALA A 57 -7.67 -4.84 0.35
N GLU A 58 -7.15 -4.87 1.57
CA GLU A 58 -7.85 -4.59 2.81
C GLU A 58 -6.99 -3.66 3.67
N ALA A 59 -7.61 -2.69 4.34
CA ALA A 59 -6.92 -1.86 5.33
C ALA A 59 -7.77 -1.71 6.59
N ARG A 60 -7.12 -1.79 7.75
CA ARG A 60 -7.74 -1.60 9.06
C ARG A 60 -6.94 -0.57 9.83
N TRP A 61 -7.52 0.60 10.00
CA TRP A 61 -6.86 1.77 10.59
C TRP A 61 -7.44 2.07 11.96
N ARG A 62 -6.59 2.51 12.88
CA ARG A 62 -6.93 2.98 14.23
C ARG A 62 -6.35 4.39 14.39
N PRO A 63 -6.97 5.43 13.79
CA PRO A 63 -6.41 6.78 13.78
C PRO A 63 -6.12 7.34 15.17
N GLU A 64 -6.96 7.02 16.16
CA GLU A 64 -6.78 7.44 17.55
C GLU A 64 -5.53 6.83 18.21
N ALA A 65 -5.09 5.67 17.73
CA ALA A 65 -3.88 4.99 18.17
C ALA A 65 -2.67 5.24 17.26
N GLY A 66 -2.83 6.05 16.20
CA GLY A 66 -1.75 6.44 15.29
C GLY A 66 -1.21 5.32 14.41
N HIS A 67 -1.91 4.19 14.26
CA HIS A 67 -1.43 3.07 13.46
C HIS A 67 -2.56 2.27 12.78
N GLY A 68 -2.16 1.43 11.85
CA GLY A 68 -3.04 0.53 11.12
C GLY A 68 -2.27 -0.61 10.47
N VAL A 69 -3.02 -1.41 9.72
CA VAL A 69 -2.50 -2.53 8.93
C VAL A 69 -3.08 -2.43 7.53
N GLY A 70 -2.22 -2.66 6.53
CA GLY A 70 -2.62 -2.94 5.15
C GLY A 70 -2.30 -4.39 4.82
N SER A 71 -3.21 -5.09 4.15
CA SER A 71 -3.00 -6.45 3.69
C SER A 71 -3.70 -6.69 2.36
N GLY A 72 -3.27 -7.71 1.62
CA GLY A 72 -3.93 -8.03 0.37
C GLY A 72 -3.52 -9.36 -0.24
N VAL A 73 -4.39 -9.84 -1.12
CA VAL A 73 -4.10 -10.96 -2.02
C VAL A 73 -3.52 -10.41 -3.32
N LEU A 74 -2.34 -10.91 -3.70
CA LEU A 74 -1.68 -10.58 -4.95
C LEU A 74 -2.12 -11.56 -6.02
N LEU A 75 -2.48 -11.04 -7.19
CA LEU A 75 -3.07 -11.80 -8.28
C LEU A 75 -2.30 -11.53 -9.57
N ASP A 76 -2.26 -12.52 -10.46
CA ASP A 76 -1.98 -12.33 -11.87
C ASP A 76 -3.18 -12.78 -12.72
N VAL A 77 -3.00 -12.87 -14.03
CA VAL A 77 -4.07 -13.29 -14.97
C VAL A 77 -4.57 -14.73 -14.74
N TYR A 78 -3.85 -15.53 -13.96
CA TYR A 78 -4.21 -16.91 -13.61
C TYR A 78 -4.62 -17.08 -12.14
N GLY A 79 -4.77 -15.98 -11.40
CA GLY A 79 -5.27 -15.99 -10.02
C GLY A 79 -4.19 -15.68 -8.98
N GLU A 80 -4.35 -16.19 -7.76
CA GLU A 80 -3.49 -15.82 -6.62
C GLU A 80 -2.03 -16.25 -6.86
N ILE A 81 -1.10 -15.36 -6.52
CA ILE A 81 0.36 -15.58 -6.58
C ILE A 81 1.01 -15.47 -5.19
N GLY A 82 0.34 -14.83 -4.25
CA GLY A 82 0.89 -14.54 -2.94
C GLY A 82 0.10 -13.51 -2.16
N ARG A 83 0.72 -13.00 -1.10
CA ARG A 83 0.12 -12.02 -0.17
C ARG A 83 1.09 -10.93 0.22
N VAL A 84 0.50 -9.82 0.64
CA VAL A 84 1.19 -8.67 1.20
C VAL A 84 0.60 -8.32 2.57
N LEU A 85 1.48 -7.91 3.48
CA LEU A 85 1.14 -7.37 4.79
C LEU A 85 2.10 -6.23 5.12
N MET A 86 1.57 -5.16 5.70
CA MET A 86 2.35 -4.03 6.18
C MET A 86 1.71 -3.41 7.41
N SER A 87 2.55 -2.88 8.29
CA SER A 87 2.10 -1.85 9.24
C SER A 87 1.93 -0.52 8.52
N VAL A 88 1.04 0.32 9.04
CA VAL A 88 0.82 1.69 8.57
C VAL A 88 0.87 2.61 9.79
N ILE A 89 1.67 3.66 9.75
CA ILE A 89 1.63 4.73 10.75
C ILE A 89 0.67 5.79 10.26
N LEU A 90 -0.19 6.31 11.14
CA LEU A 90 -1.19 7.31 10.79
C LEU A 90 -0.83 8.64 11.42
N VAL A 91 -0.55 9.63 10.59
CA VAL A 91 -0.17 10.97 11.02
C VAL A 91 -1.43 11.85 11.02
N PRO A 92 -1.84 12.42 12.17
CA PRO A 92 -2.99 13.31 12.22
C PRO A 92 -2.67 14.64 11.54
N PHE A 93 -3.70 15.34 11.07
CA PHE A 93 -3.53 16.75 10.71
C PHE A 93 -3.10 17.57 11.93
N PRO A 94 -2.25 18.60 11.76
CA PRO A 94 -1.96 19.54 12.81
C PRO A 94 -3.26 20.10 13.38
N ARG A 95 -3.42 20.08 14.70
CA ARG A 95 -4.56 20.74 15.35
C ARG A 95 -4.45 22.24 15.09
N THR A 96 -5.45 22.82 14.45
CA THR A 96 -5.56 24.28 14.38
C THR A 96 -5.84 24.78 15.80
N GLY A 97 -4.84 25.38 16.44
CA GLY A 97 -5.01 26.02 17.75
C GLY A 97 -5.75 27.35 17.62
N PRO A 98 -6.40 27.84 18.69
CA PRO A 98 -6.91 29.20 18.73
C PRO A 98 -5.72 30.17 18.72
N GLY A 99 -5.38 30.68 17.53
CA GLY A 99 -4.22 31.56 17.31
C GLY A 99 -3.82 31.75 15.85
N SER A 100 -4.36 30.98 14.89
CA SER A 100 -3.95 31.08 13.48
C SER A 100 -4.73 32.11 12.64
N ALA A 101 -5.56 32.96 13.23
CA ALA A 101 -6.29 34.01 12.52
C ALA A 101 -6.06 35.38 13.19
N THR A 102 -4.93 36.02 12.85
CA THR A 102 -4.80 37.48 12.85
C THR A 102 -3.90 37.88 11.70
N ASN A 103 -4.51 38.32 10.60
CA ASN A 103 -4.04 39.44 9.78
C ASN A 103 -5.25 40.07 9.10
#